data_AF-A0A2U8P897-F1
#
_entry.id   AF-A0A2U8P897-F1
#
_cell.length_a   1.000
_cell.length_b   1.000
_cell.length_c   1.000
_cell.angle_alpha   90.00
_cell.angle_beta   90.00
_cell.angle_gamma   90.00
#
_symmetry.space_group_name_H-M   'P 1'
#
loop_
_entity.id
_entity.type
_entity.pdbx_description
1 polymer ?
#
loop_
_entity_poly.entity_id
_entity_poly.type
_entity_poly.pdbx_seq_one_letter_code
_entity_poly.pdbx_strand_id
1 'polypeptide(L)'
;MADNKAKRGGADRALIALTEKYEVAYWSKKFKVTPAKLKYAVKKVGRSAKKVEAYIKLQKHRASDKSRIALSEAYEVRYWSKRFKITPAKLKAAVAAAGHSSRKVEAYLAARKTAKKKSARKTTRKTTKKAARRKSAA
;
A
#
# COMPACT_ATOMS: atom_id res chain seq x y z
N MET A 1 -41.05 33.98 6.97
CA MET A 1 -40.10 34.59 5.99
C MET A 1 -39.35 33.47 5.31
N ALA A 2 -39.43 33.39 3.97
CA ALA A 2 -38.74 32.38 3.18
C ALA A 2 -37.36 32.93 2.76
N ASP A 3 -36.31 32.55 3.48
CA ASP A 3 -34.97 33.04 3.19
C ASP A 3 -34.46 32.52 1.83
N ASN A 4 -34.26 33.46 0.91
CA ASN A 4 -33.68 33.25 -0.41
C ASN A 4 -32.27 32.63 -0.30
N LYS A 5 -32.16 31.32 -0.51
CA LYS A 5 -30.91 30.52 -0.42
C LYS A 5 -29.91 30.76 -1.55
N ALA A 6 -30.16 31.74 -2.42
CA ALA A 6 -29.40 31.96 -3.66
C ALA A 6 -28.12 32.81 -3.49
N LYS A 7 -27.82 33.35 -2.30
CA LYS A 7 -26.60 34.14 -2.02
C LYS A 7 -25.51 33.38 -1.24
N ARG A 8 -25.55 32.05 -1.15
CA ARG A 8 -24.44 31.25 -0.56
C ARG A 8 -23.32 31.04 -1.60
N GLY A 9 -22.75 32.15 -2.06
CA GLY A 9 -21.74 32.20 -3.10
C GLY A 9 -20.34 31.91 -2.56
N GLY A 10 -19.76 30.78 -2.97
CA GLY A 10 -18.31 30.56 -3.07
C GLY A 10 -17.51 30.34 -1.79
N ALA A 11 -17.61 31.23 -0.80
CA ALA A 11 -16.68 31.31 0.33
C ALA A 11 -16.94 30.26 1.43
N ASP A 12 -18.20 29.92 1.72
CA ASP A 12 -18.57 29.00 2.81
C ASP A 12 -18.15 27.54 2.59
N ARG A 13 -17.72 27.17 1.38
CA ARG A 13 -17.25 25.81 1.06
C ARG A 13 -15.75 25.62 1.30
N ALA A 14 -15.04 26.65 1.75
CA ALA A 14 -13.59 26.59 1.93
C ALA A 14 -13.16 25.87 3.22
N LEU A 15 -14.03 25.87 4.24
CA LEU A 15 -13.75 25.33 5.57
C LEU A 15 -14.75 24.22 5.94
N ILE A 16 -14.31 23.33 6.83
CA ILE A 16 -15.10 22.24 7.41
C ILE A 16 -15.25 22.54 8.91
N ALA A 17 -16.45 22.91 9.34
CA ALA A 17 -16.78 22.94 10.75
C ALA A 17 -17.14 21.52 11.23
N LEU A 18 -16.49 21.10 12.31
CA LEU A 18 -16.76 19.82 12.96
C LEU A 18 -17.77 19.94 14.12
N THR A 19 -18.21 21.16 14.40
CA THR A 19 -19.16 21.51 15.47
C THR A 19 -20.56 20.99 15.15
N GLU A 20 -20.94 20.99 13.88
CA GLU A 20 -22.30 20.69 13.46
C GLU A 20 -22.38 19.30 12.80
N LYS A 21 -23.30 18.46 13.29
CA LYS A 21 -23.45 17.07 12.83
C LYS A 21 -23.81 17.00 11.34
N TYR A 22 -24.63 17.92 10.84
CA TYR A 22 -25.06 17.94 9.44
C TYR A 22 -23.90 18.30 8.50
N GLU A 23 -22.97 19.14 8.95
CA GLU A 23 -21.80 19.53 8.16
C GLU A 23 -20.80 18.37 8.05
N VAL A 24 -20.55 17.66 9.16
CA VAL A 24 -19.76 16.43 9.15
C VAL A 24 -20.37 15.39 8.22
N ALA A 25 -21.70 15.23 8.23
CA ALA A 25 -22.40 14.29 7.36
C ALA A 25 -22.30 14.70 5.88
N TYR A 26 -22.50 15.99 5.58
CA TYR A 26 -22.39 16.54 4.23
C TYR A 26 -20.99 16.30 3.64
N TRP A 27 -19.93 16.67 4.37
CA TRP A 27 -18.55 16.50 3.91
C TRP A 27 -18.12 15.03 3.84
N SER A 28 -18.59 14.20 4.77
CA SER A 28 -18.36 12.74 4.73
C SER A 28 -18.95 12.12 3.46
N LYS A 29 -20.18 12.52 3.09
CA LYS A 29 -20.83 12.11 1.84
C LYS A 29 -20.06 12.63 0.62
N LYS A 30 -19.64 13.89 0.63
CA LYS A 30 -18.89 14.52 -0.47
C LYS A 30 -17.55 13.86 -0.73
N PHE A 31 -16.77 13.56 0.30
CA PHE A 31 -15.46 12.91 0.16
C PHE A 31 -15.53 11.36 0.12
N LYS A 32 -16.73 10.79 0.27
CA LYS A 32 -16.98 9.35 0.36
C LYS A 32 -16.08 8.70 1.44
N VAL A 33 -16.09 9.26 2.64
CA VAL A 33 -15.32 8.78 3.80
C VAL A 33 -16.22 8.70 5.03
N THR A 34 -15.78 7.97 6.06
CA THR A 34 -16.51 7.94 7.34
C THR A 34 -16.31 9.25 8.12
N PRO A 35 -17.27 9.64 8.98
CA PRO A 35 -17.13 10.81 9.85
C PRO A 35 -15.84 10.80 10.70
N ALA A 36 -15.42 9.62 11.16
CA ALA A 36 -14.17 9.43 11.89
C ALA A 36 -12.94 9.78 11.04
N LYS A 37 -12.89 9.31 9.77
CA LYS A 37 -11.81 9.63 8.83
C LYS A 37 -11.77 11.11 8.48
N LEU A 38 -12.93 11.75 8.34
CA LEU A 38 -13.03 13.19 8.12
C LEU A 38 -12.44 13.98 9.29
N LYS A 39 -12.89 13.68 10.53
CA LYS A 39 -12.37 14.31 11.76
C LYS A 39 -10.86 14.14 11.90
N TYR A 40 -10.35 12.94 11.60
CA TYR A 40 -8.91 12.68 11.61
C TYR A 40 -8.15 13.52 10.58
N ALA A 41 -8.65 13.58 9.34
CA ALA A 41 -8.04 14.39 8.28
C ALA A 41 -8.02 15.87 8.66
N VAL A 42 -9.13 16.42 9.15
CA VAL A 42 -9.22 17.81 9.63
C VAL A 42 -8.24 18.08 10.77
N LYS A 43 -8.07 17.14 11.72
CA LYS A 43 -7.08 17.25 12.80
C LYS A 43 -5.64 17.29 12.27
N LYS A 44 -5.35 16.68 11.12
CA LYS A 44 -4.00 16.59 10.54
C LYS A 44 -3.63 17.77 9.65
N VAL A 45 -4.56 18.27 8.84
CA VAL A 45 -4.27 19.30 7.82
C VAL A 45 -5.04 20.61 8.02
N GLY A 46 -5.82 20.69 9.10
CA GLY A 46 -6.68 21.83 9.43
C GLY A 46 -8.05 21.74 8.78
N ARG A 47 -8.89 22.76 9.03
CA ARG A 47 -10.29 22.83 8.57
C ARG A 47 -10.45 23.13 7.09
N SER A 48 -9.39 23.42 6.36
CA SER A 48 -9.48 23.72 4.92
C SER A 48 -9.98 22.50 4.13
N ALA A 49 -11.13 22.64 3.47
CA ALA A 49 -11.73 21.58 2.67
C ALA A 49 -10.78 21.09 1.56
N LYS A 50 -10.07 22.01 0.90
CA LYS A 50 -9.08 21.69 -0.15
C LYS A 50 -7.91 20.87 0.39
N LYS A 51 -7.37 21.24 1.57
CA LYS A 51 -6.27 20.48 2.21
C LYS A 51 -6.74 19.10 2.66
N VAL A 52 -7.93 19.02 3.25
CA VAL A 52 -8.53 17.75 3.70
C VAL A 52 -8.82 16.82 2.52
N GLU A 53 -9.34 17.33 1.42
CA GLU A 53 -9.54 16.56 0.20
C GLU A 53 -8.22 16.03 -0.35
N ALA A 54 -7.21 16.89 -0.47
CA ALA A 54 -5.87 16.49 -0.93
C ALA A 54 -5.26 15.41 -0.03
N TYR A 55 -5.41 15.56 1.30
CA TYR A 55 -4.97 14.57 2.26
C TYR A 55 -5.70 13.24 2.09
N ILE A 56 -7.03 13.26 1.98
CA ILE A 56 -7.83 12.03 1.79
C ILE A 56 -7.46 11.34 0.48
N LYS A 57 -7.30 12.09 -0.61
CA LYS A 57 -6.82 11.55 -1.90
C LYS A 57 -5.43 10.94 -1.74
N LEU A 58 -4.48 11.67 -1.15
CA LEU A 58 -3.13 11.16 -0.90
C LEU A 58 -3.14 9.88 -0.05
N GLN A 59 -4.01 9.77 0.96
CA GLN A 59 -4.15 8.55 1.74
C GLN A 59 -4.74 7.40 0.92
N LYS A 60 -5.72 7.66 0.05
CA LYS A 60 -6.28 6.66 -0.87
C LYS A 60 -5.23 6.17 -1.88
N HIS A 61 -4.42 7.08 -2.43
CA HIS A 61 -3.29 6.75 -3.28
C HIS A 61 -2.26 5.93 -2.50
N ARG A 62 -1.74 6.44 -1.38
CA ARG A 62 -0.81 5.67 -0.52
C ARG A 62 -1.32 4.29 -0.12
N ALA A 63 -2.61 4.12 0.14
CA ALA A 63 -3.17 2.80 0.44
C ALA A 63 -3.16 1.89 -0.81
N SER A 64 -3.49 2.45 -1.96
CA SER A 64 -3.43 1.78 -3.26
C SER A 64 -1.99 1.42 -3.63
N ASP A 65 -1.07 2.38 -3.58
CA ASP A 65 0.36 2.25 -3.87
C ASP A 65 1.07 1.31 -2.88
N LYS A 66 0.56 1.15 -1.66
CA LYS A 66 1.06 0.12 -0.71
C LYS A 66 0.51 -1.27 -1.01
N SER A 67 -0.64 -1.36 -1.67
CA SER A 67 -1.32 -2.62 -1.95
C SER A 67 -0.99 -3.18 -3.34
N ARG A 68 -0.60 -2.31 -4.27
CA ARG A 68 -0.26 -2.66 -5.65
C ARG A 68 1.13 -2.15 -6.03
N ILE A 69 1.74 -2.82 -7.00
CA ILE A 69 3.04 -2.50 -7.57
C ILE A 69 2.80 -2.15 -9.04
N ALA A 70 2.84 -0.86 -9.38
CA ALA A 70 2.78 -0.39 -10.75
C ALA A 70 4.17 -0.44 -11.38
N LEU A 71 4.35 -1.29 -12.38
CA LEU A 71 5.62 -1.41 -13.10
C LEU A 71 5.85 -0.28 -14.13
N SER A 72 4.80 0.48 -14.47
CA SER A 72 4.86 1.62 -15.40
C SER A 72 5.62 2.82 -14.82
N GLU A 73 5.65 2.95 -13.50
CA GLU A 73 6.26 4.09 -12.84
C GLU A 73 7.65 3.70 -12.29
N ALA A 74 8.70 4.35 -12.80
CA ALA A 74 10.07 4.02 -12.42
C ALA A 74 10.35 4.22 -10.91
N TYR A 75 9.70 5.21 -10.28
CA TYR A 75 9.85 5.45 -8.85
C TYR A 75 9.25 4.32 -8.01
N GLU A 76 8.13 3.73 -8.44
CA GLU A 76 7.48 2.61 -7.76
C GLU A 76 8.37 1.36 -7.80
N VAL A 77 8.92 1.04 -8.98
CA VAL A 77 9.87 -0.07 -9.13
C VAL A 77 11.05 0.11 -8.18
N ARG A 78 11.61 1.32 -8.09
CA ARG A 78 12.72 1.63 -7.19
C ARG A 78 12.34 1.50 -5.71
N TYR A 79 11.18 2.04 -5.32
CA TYR A 79 10.66 1.97 -3.96
C TYR A 79 10.44 0.53 -3.51
N TRP A 80 9.75 -0.26 -4.33
CA TRP A 80 9.43 -1.65 -4.04
C TRP A 80 10.65 -2.56 -4.06
N SER A 81 11.59 -2.35 -4.99
CA SER A 81 12.89 -3.03 -4.99
C SER A 81 13.68 -2.78 -3.70
N LYS A 82 13.71 -1.52 -3.22
CA LYS A 82 14.34 -1.17 -1.94
C LYS A 82 13.64 -1.84 -0.76
N ARG A 83 12.31 -1.82 -0.74
CA ARG A 83 11.50 -2.41 0.34
C ARG A 83 11.66 -3.93 0.43
N PHE A 84 11.63 -4.63 -0.70
CA PHE A 84 11.83 -6.09 -0.74
C PHE A 84 13.29 -6.53 -0.74
N LYS A 85 14.23 -5.58 -0.82
CA LYS A 85 15.67 -5.82 -0.95
C LYS A 85 16.00 -6.75 -2.12
N ILE A 86 15.40 -6.48 -3.28
CA ILE A 86 15.60 -7.23 -4.54
C ILE A 86 15.89 -6.29 -5.71
N THR A 87 16.46 -6.82 -6.79
CA THR A 87 16.70 -6.05 -8.01
C THR A 87 15.40 -5.72 -8.74
N PRO A 88 15.35 -4.63 -9.53
CA PRO A 88 14.20 -4.29 -10.38
C PRO A 88 13.76 -5.43 -11.30
N ALA A 89 14.70 -6.15 -11.89
CA ALA A 89 14.42 -7.32 -12.73
C ALA A 89 13.73 -8.44 -11.95
N LYS A 90 14.18 -8.73 -10.73
CA LYS A 90 13.54 -9.73 -9.84
C LYS A 90 12.15 -9.29 -9.40
N LEU A 91 11.95 -7.99 -9.17
CA LEU A 91 10.64 -7.43 -8.85
C LEU A 91 9.67 -7.64 -10.01
N LYS A 92 10.06 -7.27 -11.24
CA LYS A 92 9.24 -7.47 -12.46
C LYS A 92 8.84 -8.94 -12.64
N ALA A 93 9.80 -9.87 -12.49
CA ALA A 93 9.52 -11.30 -12.57
C ALA A 93 8.57 -11.78 -11.46
N ALA A 94 8.70 -11.27 -10.23
CA ALA A 94 7.81 -11.62 -9.14
C ALA A 94 6.39 -11.08 -9.32
N VAL A 95 6.24 -9.85 -9.84
CA VAL A 95 4.94 -9.26 -10.22
C VAL A 95 4.32 -10.05 -11.38
N ALA A 96 5.09 -10.44 -12.40
CA ALA A 96 4.60 -11.26 -13.49
C ALA A 96 4.06 -12.62 -13.02
N ALA A 97 4.68 -13.23 -12.00
CA ALA A 97 4.26 -14.51 -11.45
C ALA A 97 3.11 -14.41 -10.42
N ALA A 98 3.13 -13.41 -9.54
CA ALA A 98 2.20 -13.29 -8.41
C ALA A 98 1.08 -12.25 -8.61
N GLY A 99 1.15 -11.49 -9.70
CA GLY A 99 0.31 -10.34 -9.99
C GLY A 99 0.80 -9.05 -9.33
N HIS A 100 0.05 -7.96 -9.54
CA HIS A 100 0.44 -6.62 -9.11
C HIS A 100 0.23 -6.37 -7.62
N SER A 101 -0.22 -7.36 -6.83
CA SER A 101 -0.45 -7.17 -5.39
C SER A 101 0.86 -7.29 -4.60
N SER A 102 1.18 -6.29 -3.80
CA SER A 102 2.39 -6.29 -2.97
C SER A 102 2.43 -7.48 -2.00
N ARG A 103 1.28 -7.83 -1.40
CA ARG A 103 1.15 -8.97 -0.48
C ARG A 103 1.38 -10.31 -1.17
N LYS A 104 0.88 -10.48 -2.40
CA LYS A 104 1.10 -11.71 -3.19
C LYS A 104 2.56 -11.83 -3.61
N VAL A 105 3.18 -10.73 -4.05
CA VAL A 105 4.60 -10.68 -4.40
C VAL A 105 5.47 -11.03 -3.19
N GLU A 106 5.15 -10.49 -2.01
CA GLU A 106 5.85 -10.82 -0.76
C GLU A 106 5.74 -12.32 -0.43
N ALA A 107 4.53 -12.88 -0.48
CA ALA A 107 4.30 -14.31 -0.25
C ALA A 107 5.06 -15.19 -1.26
N TYR A 108 5.06 -14.82 -2.54
CA TYR A 108 5.80 -15.51 -3.60
C TYR A 108 7.31 -15.48 -3.35
N LEU A 109 7.86 -14.32 -2.98
CA LEU A 109 9.28 -14.19 -2.64
C LEU A 109 9.66 -15.02 -1.40
N ALA A 110 8.80 -15.05 -0.38
CA ALA A 110 9.00 -15.87 0.81
C ALA A 110 8.98 -17.38 0.47
N ALA A 111 8.01 -17.84 -0.32
CA ALA A 111 7.92 -19.22 -0.77
C ALA A 111 9.15 -19.65 -1.59
N ARG A 112 9.67 -18.77 -2.45
CA ARG A 112 10.91 -19.05 -3.21
C ARG A 112 12.14 -19.14 -2.31
N LYS A 113 12.24 -18.30 -1.27
CA LYS A 113 13.34 -18.37 -0.30
C LYS A 113 13.34 -19.70 0.46
N THR A 114 12.17 -20.15 0.91
CA THR A 114 12.05 -21.43 1.64
C THR A 114 12.34 -22.63 0.73
N ALA A 115 11.83 -22.64 -0.50
CA ALA A 115 12.15 -23.67 -1.49
C ALA A 115 13.65 -23.76 -1.79
N LYS A 116 14.32 -22.60 -1.97
CA LYS A 116 15.77 -22.55 -2.17
C LYS A 116 16.53 -23.15 -0.98
N LYS A 117 16.16 -22.79 0.26
CA LYS A 117 16.78 -23.33 1.48
C LYS A 117 16.58 -24.86 1.60
N LYS A 118 15.39 -25.36 1.31
CA LYS A 118 15.08 -26.81 1.31
C LYS A 118 15.92 -27.56 0.26
N SER A 119 16.03 -27.01 -0.95
CA SER A 119 16.85 -27.62 -2.00
C SER A 119 18.32 -27.70 -1.59
N ALA A 120 18.90 -26.60 -1.09
CA ALA A 120 20.29 -26.54 -0.64
C ALA A 120 20.57 -27.55 0.49
N ARG A 121 19.65 -27.68 1.46
CA ARG A 121 19.76 -28.68 2.54
C ARG A 121 19.69 -30.12 2.02
N LYS A 122 18.89 -30.39 0.98
CA LYS A 122 18.82 -31.71 0.34
C LYS A 122 20.12 -32.05 -0.39
N THR A 123 20.72 -31.10 -1.10
CA THR A 123 21.99 -31.30 -1.80
C THR A 123 23.12 -31.57 -0.83
N THR A 124 23.26 -30.76 0.24
CA THR A 124 24.31 -30.97 1.25
C THR A 124 24.17 -32.29 1.98
N ARG A 125 22.94 -32.71 2.31
CA ARG A 125 22.70 -34.01 2.96
C ARG A 125 23.00 -35.20 2.03
N LYS A 126 22.81 -35.04 0.72
CA LYS A 126 23.16 -36.06 -0.29
C LYS A 126 24.68 -36.18 -0.46
N THR A 127 25.40 -35.06 -0.50
CA THR A 127 26.86 -35.07 -0.64
C THR A 127 27.56 -35.60 0.61
N THR A 128 27.11 -35.24 1.82
CA THR A 128 27.66 -35.79 3.07
C THR A 128 27.41 -37.29 3.21
N LYS A 129 26.21 -37.78 2.87
CA LYS A 129 25.90 -39.22 2.88
C LYS A 129 26.76 -40.01 1.87
N LYS A 130 27.05 -39.42 0.70
CA LYS A 130 27.94 -40.03 -0.31
C LYS A 130 29.40 -40.06 0.16
N ALA A 131 29.87 -39.02 0.85
CA ALA A 131 31.23 -38.97 1.40
C ALA A 131 31.42 -39.95 2.56
N ALA A 132 30.46 -40.07 3.48
CA ALA A 132 30.50 -41.02 4.58
C ALA A 132 30.56 -42.48 4.08
N ARG A 133 29.74 -42.82 3.09
CA ARG A 133 29.70 -44.16 2.49
C ARG A 133 30.98 -44.53 1.73
N ARG A 134 31.73 -43.55 1.23
CA ARG A 134 33.04 -43.76 0.60
C ARG A 134 34.15 -44.00 1.63
N LYS A 135 34.09 -43.34 2.79
CA LYS A 135 35.05 -43.52 3.88
C LYS A 135 34.89 -44.85 4.62
N SER A 136 33.70 -45.42 4.66
CA SER A 136 33.44 -46.72 5.30
C SER A 136 33.73 -47.92 4.39
N ALA A 137 34.15 -47.69 3.14
CA ALA A 137 34.41 -48.72 2.14
C ALA A 137 35.90 -48.76 1.70
N ALA A 138 36.75 -47.98 2.38
CA ALA A 138 38.20 -47.98 2.29
C ALA A 138 38.75 -48.40 3.65
#